data_AF-F0UQU3-F1
#
_entry.id   AF-F0UQU3-F1
#
_cell.length_a   1.000
_cell.length_b   1.000
_cell.length_c   1.000
_cell.angle_alpha   90.00
_cell.angle_beta   90.00
_cell.angle_gamma   90.00
#
_symmetry.space_group_name_H-M   'P 1'
#
loop_
_entity.id
_entity.type
_entity.pdbx_description
1 polymer ?
#
loop_
_entity_poly.entity_id
_entity_poly.type
_entity_poly.pdbx_seq_one_letter_code
_entity_poly.pdbx_strand_id
1 'polypeptide(L)'
;MFCVDDIHRLQRRATPNRGRNAQCRIFSHTYNPEQQRLGNKVLRQRLRGPALAAYYPQRIGTLKELEDAYDALGLRFVDYPEGKRLAVIEKLQSRGKGAPKKRRTAAESRSAKRR
;
A
#
# COMPACT_ATOMS: atom_id res chain seq x y z
N MET A 1 -20.39 -61.45 -33.24
CA MET A 1 -20.61 -61.53 -31.78
C MET A 1 -19.75 -60.44 -31.15
N PHE A 2 -20.29 -59.22 -31.03
CA PHE A 2 -19.56 -58.10 -30.43
C PHE A 2 -19.76 -58.17 -28.91
N CYS A 3 -18.66 -58.19 -28.17
CA CYS A 3 -18.66 -58.30 -26.71
C CYS A 3 -19.51 -57.20 -26.07
N VAL A 4 -20.38 -57.60 -25.14
CA VAL A 4 -21.23 -56.71 -24.33
C VAL A 4 -20.37 -55.77 -23.45
N ASP A 5 -19.09 -56.11 -23.26
CA ASP A 5 -18.10 -55.33 -22.52
C ASP A 5 -17.64 -54.03 -23.21
N ASP A 6 -17.80 -53.90 -24.53
CA ASP A 6 -17.41 -52.68 -25.26
C ASP A 6 -18.46 -51.55 -25.15
N ILE A 7 -19.74 -51.90 -24.92
CA ILE A 7 -20.83 -50.92 -24.77
C ILE A 7 -20.69 -50.14 -23.46
N HIS A 8 -20.28 -50.80 -22.37
CA HIS A 8 -20.04 -50.13 -21.07
C HIS A 8 -18.75 -49.30 -21.00
N ARG A 9 -17.80 -49.52 -21.92
CA ARG A 9 -16.56 -48.73 -22.04
C ARG A 9 -16.75 -47.45 -22.85
N LEU A 10 -17.65 -47.46 -23.84
CA LEU A 10 -18.06 -46.28 -24.60
C LEU A 10 -18.99 -45.35 -23.81
N GLN A 11 -19.77 -45.87 -22.85
CA GLN A 11 -20.62 -45.06 -21.97
C GLN A 11 -19.87 -44.17 -20.96
N ARG A 12 -18.57 -44.38 -20.74
CA ARG A 12 -17.74 -43.54 -19.84
C ARG A 12 -17.06 -42.36 -20.53
N ARG A 13 -17.06 -42.30 -21.87
CA ARG A 13 -16.46 -41.18 -22.62
C ARG A 13 -17.44 -40.03 -22.88
N ALA A 14 -18.75 -40.28 -22.74
CA ALA A 14 -19.80 -39.36 -23.15
C ALA A 14 -20.84 -39.08 -22.04
N THR A 15 -20.50 -39.22 -20.76
CA THR A 15 -21.34 -38.60 -19.72
C THR A 15 -21.15 -37.09 -19.86
N PRO A 16 -22.19 -36.32 -20.23
CA PRO A 16 -22.06 -34.88 -20.27
C PRO A 16 -21.72 -34.45 -18.85
N ASN A 17 -20.84 -33.46 -18.71
CA ASN A 17 -20.35 -32.89 -17.45
C ASN A 17 -21.43 -32.32 -16.50
N ARG A 18 -22.67 -32.84 -16.50
CA ARG A 18 -23.80 -32.47 -15.65
C ARG A 18 -23.43 -32.47 -14.17
N GLY A 19 -22.70 -33.47 -13.69
CA GLY A 19 -22.24 -33.51 -12.30
C GLY A 19 -21.30 -32.37 -11.93
N ARG A 20 -20.33 -32.05 -12.80
CA ARG A 20 -19.39 -30.93 -12.59
C ARG A 20 -20.08 -29.57 -12.73
N ASN A 21 -21.00 -29.42 -13.68
CA ASN A 21 -21.79 -28.20 -13.83
C ASN A 21 -22.70 -27.98 -12.60
N ALA A 22 -23.41 -29.02 -12.15
CA ALA A 22 -24.23 -28.97 -10.94
C ALA A 22 -23.39 -28.64 -9.70
N GLN A 23 -22.24 -29.29 -9.52
CA GLN A 23 -21.31 -29.00 -8.43
C GLN A 23 -20.80 -27.56 -8.47
N CYS A 24 -20.37 -27.06 -9.64
CA CYS A 24 -19.92 -25.68 -9.81
C CYS A 24 -21.04 -24.68 -9.49
N ARG A 25 -22.29 -24.99 -9.84
CA ARG A 25 -23.46 -24.17 -9.49
C ARG A 25 -23.73 -24.17 -7.97
N ILE A 26 -23.68 -25.34 -7.33
CA ILE A 26 -23.89 -25.48 -5.88
C ILE A 26 -22.84 -24.68 -5.10
N PHE A 27 -21.57 -24.74 -5.52
CA PHE A 27 -20.45 -24.09 -4.81
C PHE A 27 -19.99 -22.75 -5.40
N SER A 28 -20.79 -22.15 -6.31
CA SER A 28 -20.46 -20.88 -6.98
C SER A 28 -19.06 -20.84 -7.61
N HIS A 29 -18.63 -21.97 -8.18
CA HIS A 29 -17.37 -22.07 -8.93
C HIS A 29 -17.58 -21.82 -10.42
N THR A 30 -16.57 -21.25 -11.08
CA THR A 30 -16.59 -21.05 -12.53
C THR A 30 -16.39 -22.37 -13.27
N TYR A 31 -17.34 -22.75 -14.13
CA TYR A 31 -17.27 -23.93 -14.99
C TYR A 31 -16.70 -23.57 -16.37
N ASN A 32 -15.55 -24.13 -16.77
CA ASN A 32 -14.85 -23.82 -18.04
C ASN A 32 -14.48 -25.12 -18.80
N PRO A 33 -15.41 -25.70 -19.59
CA PRO A 33 -15.18 -26.95 -20.32
C PRO A 33 -14.21 -26.81 -21.49
N GLU A 34 -14.17 -25.65 -22.14
CA GLU A 34 -13.34 -25.37 -23.32
C GLU A 34 -11.92 -24.88 -22.98
N GLN A 35 -11.60 -24.81 -21.69
CA GLN A 35 -10.27 -24.42 -21.18
C GLN A 35 -9.78 -23.04 -21.69
N GLN A 36 -10.71 -22.13 -21.94
CA GLN A 36 -10.39 -20.77 -22.39
C GLN A 36 -9.69 -19.94 -21.30
N ARG A 37 -8.85 -18.97 -21.69
CA ARG A 37 -8.10 -18.10 -20.77
C ARG A 37 -8.94 -16.89 -20.32
N LEU A 38 -9.84 -17.10 -19.37
CA LEU A 38 -10.81 -16.09 -18.89
C LEU A 38 -10.25 -15.08 -17.85
N GLY A 39 -8.95 -15.08 -17.54
CA GLY A 39 -8.36 -14.14 -16.57
C GLY A 39 -8.71 -14.37 -15.08
N ASN A 40 -9.49 -15.42 -14.75
CA ASN A 40 -9.85 -15.78 -13.37
C ASN A 40 -8.66 -15.93 -12.40
N LYS A 41 -7.45 -16.20 -12.92
CA LYS A 41 -6.22 -16.22 -12.11
C LYS A 41 -5.92 -14.86 -11.47
N VAL A 42 -6.17 -13.75 -12.18
CA VAL A 42 -5.92 -12.40 -11.68
C VAL A 42 -6.94 -12.03 -10.62
N LEU A 43 -8.23 -12.30 -10.85
CA LEU A 43 -9.29 -11.99 -9.90
C LEU A 43 -9.22 -12.82 -8.60
N ARG A 44 -8.68 -14.05 -8.67
CA ARG A 44 -8.47 -14.90 -7.49
C ARG A 44 -7.23 -14.52 -6.68
N GLN A 45 -6.35 -13.68 -7.22
CA GLN A 45 -5.19 -13.21 -6.44
C GLN A 45 -5.69 -12.34 -5.30
N ARG A 46 -5.24 -12.67 -4.09
CA ARG A 46 -5.49 -11.82 -2.92
C ARG A 46 -4.77 -10.49 -3.10
N LEU A 47 -5.48 -9.40 -2.88
CA LEU A 47 -4.93 -8.05 -2.95
C LEU A 47 -3.84 -7.88 -1.87
N ARG A 48 -2.69 -7.33 -2.26
CA ARG A 48 -1.55 -7.04 -1.36
C ARG A 48 -1.47 -5.59 -0.91
N GLY A 49 -2.36 -4.73 -1.42
CA GLY A 49 -2.36 -3.29 -1.16
C GLY A 49 -2.24 -2.90 0.31
N PRO A 50 -3.08 -3.45 1.22
CA PRO A 50 -3.01 -3.12 2.65
C PRO A 50 -1.65 -3.47 3.28
N ALA A 51 -1.08 -4.61 2.91
CA ALA A 51 0.23 -5.04 3.43
C ALA A 51 1.36 -4.13 2.94
N LEU A 52 1.28 -3.64 1.70
CA LEU A 52 2.27 -2.72 1.14
C LEU A 52 2.13 -1.29 1.69
N ALA A 53 0.89 -0.83 1.91
CA ALA A 53 0.63 0.49 2.49
C ALA A 53 1.15 0.59 3.94
N ALA A 54 1.08 -0.50 4.70
CA ALA A 54 1.57 -0.59 6.07
C ALA A 54 3.09 -0.87 6.19
N TYR A 55 3.88 -0.65 5.12
CA TYR A 55 5.32 -0.93 5.14
C TYR A 55 6.07 -0.15 6.21
N TYR A 56 5.76 1.14 6.36
CA TYR A 56 6.23 1.93 7.48
C TYR A 56 5.16 1.96 8.58
N PRO A 57 5.56 1.81 9.86
CA PRO A 57 4.62 1.92 10.96
C PRO A 57 3.99 3.30 10.96
N GLN A 58 2.70 3.37 11.31
CA GLN A 58 2.02 4.63 11.52
C GLN A 58 2.71 5.38 12.66
N ARG A 59 2.83 6.71 12.52
CA ARG A 59 3.37 7.54 13.60
C ARG A 59 2.33 7.58 14.72
N ILE A 60 2.67 7.00 15.87
CA ILE A 60 1.82 7.02 17.06
C ILE A 60 2.39 8.04 18.05
N GLY A 61 1.60 9.06 18.40
CA GLY A 61 1.95 10.04 19.42
C GLY A 61 3.09 10.97 19.01
N THR A 62 2.76 12.23 18.70
CA THR A 62 3.78 13.29 18.64
C THR A 62 3.91 13.99 20.00
N LEU A 63 5.08 14.58 20.28
CA LEU A 63 5.27 15.37 21.52
C LEU A 63 4.29 16.55 21.60
N LYS A 64 3.84 17.06 20.44
CA LYS A 64 2.78 18.06 20.34
C LYS A 64 1.41 17.53 20.77
N GLU A 65 1.03 16.35 20.31
CA GLU A 65 -0.21 15.69 20.77
C GLU A 65 -0.20 15.43 22.28
N LEU A 66 0.98 15.13 22.84
CA LEU A 66 1.15 15.00 24.28
C LEU A 66 1.00 16.35 25.01
N GLU A 67 1.57 17.42 24.48
CA GLU A 67 1.42 18.77 25.03
C GLU A 67 -0.05 19.20 25.04
N ASP A 68 -0.75 19.04 23.91
CA ASP A 68 -2.17 19.37 23.76
C ASP A 68 -3.05 18.59 24.76
N ALA A 69 -2.71 17.32 25.04
CA ALA A 69 -3.48 16.48 25.96
C ALA A 69 -3.37 16.91 27.43
N TYR A 70 -2.27 17.55 27.81
CA TYR A 70 -1.97 17.92 29.20
C TYR A 70 -1.94 19.44 29.43
N ASP A 71 -2.25 20.24 28.41
CA ASP A 71 -2.30 21.71 28.49
C ASP A 71 -3.30 22.19 29.55
N ALA A 72 -4.45 21.51 29.65
CA ALA A 72 -5.47 21.78 30.68
C ALA A 72 -4.97 21.58 32.13
N LEU A 73 -3.91 20.79 32.32
CA LEU A 73 -3.29 20.55 33.63
C LEU A 73 -2.14 21.53 33.90
N GLY A 74 -1.87 22.47 32.99
CA GLY A 74 -0.79 23.45 33.10
C GLY A 74 0.62 22.84 32.99
N LEU A 75 0.73 21.61 32.50
CA LEU A 75 2.02 20.93 32.33
C LEU A 75 2.63 21.34 30.99
N ARG A 76 3.93 21.66 31.00
CA ARG A 76 4.69 21.99 29.79
C ARG A 76 5.71 20.91 29.47
N PHE A 77 5.81 20.59 28.19
CA PHE A 77 6.78 19.63 27.68
C PHE A 77 7.89 20.35 26.93
N VAL A 78 9.11 19.80 27.00
CA VAL A 78 10.28 20.35 26.31
C VAL A 78 10.84 19.32 25.37
N ASP A 79 10.82 19.62 24.06
CA ASP A 79 11.49 18.84 23.04
C ASP A 79 12.99 19.21 23.01
N TYR A 80 13.80 18.44 23.73
CA TYR A 80 15.25 18.63 23.79
C TYR A 80 15.96 18.57 22.43
N PRO A 81 15.72 17.57 21.55
CA PRO A 81 16.37 17.55 20.23
C PRO A 81 15.97 18.76 19.38
N GLU A 82 14.72 19.19 19.42
CA GLU A 82 14.29 20.41 18.71
C GLU A 82 14.93 21.67 19.31
N GLY A 83 14.99 21.79 20.63
CA GLY A 83 15.69 22.89 21.32
C GLY A 83 17.18 22.96 20.94
N LYS A 84 17.86 21.82 20.86
CA LYS A 84 19.26 21.76 20.38
C LYS A 84 19.38 22.21 18.93
N ARG A 85 18.45 21.82 18.06
CA ARG A 85 18.43 22.23 16.66
C ARG A 85 18.32 23.76 16.53
N LEU A 86 17.44 24.37 17.33
CA LEU A 86 17.26 25.83 17.37
C LEU A 86 18.50 26.57 17.88
N ALA A 87 19.12 26.08 18.96
CA ALA A 87 20.36 26.67 19.49
C ALA A 87 21.52 26.64 18.46
N VAL A 88 21.64 25.56 17.68
CA VAL A 88 22.63 25.47 16.59
C VAL A 88 22.33 26.51 15.51
N ILE A 89 21.06 26.71 15.15
CA ILE A 89 20.67 27.71 14.15
C ILE A 89 21.01 29.12 14.62
N GLU A 90 20.69 29.46 15.86
CA GLU A 90 21.00 30.76 16.46
C GLU A 90 22.52 31.02 16.48
N LYS A 91 23.31 30.01 16.84
CA LYS A 91 24.78 30.07 16.81
C LYS A 91 25.34 30.29 15.40
N LEU A 92 24.72 29.72 14.38
CA LEU A 92 25.12 29.93 12.98
C LEU A 92 24.74 31.33 12.51
N GLN A 93 23.53 31.80 12.86
CA GLN A 93 23.05 33.14 12.53
C GLN A 93 23.92 34.23 13.13
N SER A 94 24.30 34.12 14.42
CA SER A 94 25.17 35.09 15.09
C SER A 94 26.56 35.20 14.45
N ARG A 95 27.03 34.14 13.79
CA ARG A 95 28.31 34.10 13.07
C ARG A 95 28.20 34.53 11.60
N GLY A 96 27.02 34.92 11.12
CA GLY A 96 26.77 35.16 9.70
C GLY A 96 26.86 33.91 8.82
N LYS A 97 26.90 32.71 9.45
CA LYS A 97 26.95 31.39 8.80
C LYS A 97 25.57 30.75 8.72
N GLY A 98 24.52 31.54 8.94
CA GLY A 98 23.14 31.10 8.77
C GLY A 98 22.84 30.71 7.32
N ALA A 99 21.82 29.87 7.14
CA ALA A 99 21.35 29.53 5.81
C ALA A 99 20.94 30.81 5.05
N PRO A 100 21.37 31.01 3.80
CA PRO A 100 20.97 32.17 3.02
C PRO A 100 19.46 32.16 2.77
N LYS A 101 18.88 33.34 2.52
CA LYS A 101 17.45 33.47 2.21
C LYS A 101 17.09 32.60 1.01
N LYS A 102 16.13 31.68 1.20
CA LYS A 102 15.60 30.85 0.11
C LYS A 102 14.94 31.76 -0.93
N ARG A 103 15.41 31.68 -2.17
CA ARG A 103 14.82 32.37 -3.33
C ARG A 103 13.47 31.74 -3.65
N ARG A 104 12.43 32.57 -3.76
CA ARG A 104 11.08 32.10 -4.06
C ARG A 104 10.64 32.43 -5.48
N THR A 105 11.23 33.45 -6.11
CA THR A 105 10.87 33.91 -7.45
C THR A 105 12.01 33.83 -8.46
N ALA A 106 11.67 33.79 -9.75
CA ALA A 106 12.63 33.76 -10.84
C ALA A 106 13.42 35.09 -11.00
N ALA A 107 12.83 36.22 -10.62
CA ALA A 107 13.53 37.51 -10.61
C ALA A 107 14.65 37.52 -9.55
N GLU A 108 14.36 37.00 -8.35
CA GLU A 108 15.35 36.85 -7.29
C GLU A 108 16.49 35.89 -7.70
N SER A 109 16.19 34.82 -8.46
CA SER A 109 17.21 33.84 -8.86
C SER A 109 18.25 34.40 -9.86
N ARG A 110 17.86 35.34 -10.72
CA ARG A 110 18.76 35.96 -11.71
C ARG A 110 19.76 36.94 -11.08
N SER A 111 19.42 37.58 -9.97
CA SER A 111 20.25 38.63 -9.35
C SER A 111 21.60 38.15 -8.79
N ALA A 112 21.73 36.91 -8.28
CA ALA A 112 23.01 36.41 -7.75
C ALA A 112 23.84 35.61 -8.75
N LYS A 113 23.33 35.36 -9.97
CA LYS A 113 24.18 34.80 -11.05
C LYS A 113 25.07 35.88 -11.70
N ARG A 114 24.82 37.16 -11.37
CA ARG A 114 25.56 38.34 -11.84
C ARG A 114 26.66 38.81 -10.86
N ARG A 115 26.98 38.01 -9.84
CA ARG A 115 28.05 38.29 -8.87
C ARG A 115 29.16 37.27 -9.00
#